data_AF-A0A4Z0QIY0-F1
#
_entry.id   AF-A0A4Z0QIY0-F1
#
_cell.length_a   1.000
_cell.length_b   1.000
_cell.length_c   1.000
_cell.angle_alpha   90.00
_cell.angle_beta   90.00
_cell.angle_gamma   90.00
#
_symmetry.space_group_name_H-M   'P 1'
#
loop_
_entity.id
_entity.type
_entity.pdbx_description
1 polymer ?
#
loop_
_entity_poly.entity_id
_entity_poly.type
_entity_poly.pdbx_seq_one_letter_code
_entity_poly.pdbx_strand_id
1 'polypeptide(L)'
;MLALHTLPTEWGAVTLSQAAGLAALGEGATIQDCLSVLAGSSPADLLTTAPKQLSRALASVLFLSEPMPTREAWVRPTELLLGEVEVPVLDTLEDLSFGQAADIGAAIQELGQDVPALRLRVLATILQPAYHGTGYDTDKVAEVEILCGQVPLREALPLTDFFLPSSTASDAPTPPSSNASPSARPSERPTSGSSARSGIRWPSWMRWPAATRPAGTTSTS
;
A
#
# COMPACT_ATOMS: atom_id res chain seq x y z
N MET A 1 -20.33 7.97 -6.18
CA MET A 1 -20.24 7.16 -7.41
C MET A 1 -19.38 7.92 -8.40
N LEU A 2 -18.14 7.47 -8.63
CA LEU A 2 -17.30 8.04 -9.68
C LEU A 2 -17.88 7.64 -11.04
N ALA A 3 -17.73 8.50 -12.04
CA ALA A 3 -18.16 8.13 -13.37
C ALA A 3 -17.23 7.03 -13.91
N LEU A 4 -17.77 5.95 -14.46
CA LEU A 4 -16.97 4.78 -14.88
C LEU A 4 -15.87 5.07 -15.91
N HIS A 5 -15.91 6.23 -16.57
CA HIS A 5 -14.87 6.67 -17.50
C HIS A 5 -13.69 7.38 -16.81
N THR A 6 -13.80 7.69 -15.52
CA THR A 6 -12.73 8.29 -14.70
C THR A 6 -12.01 7.25 -13.85
N LEU A 7 -12.23 5.96 -14.13
CA LEU A 7 -11.49 4.89 -13.46
C LEU A 7 -10.00 5.00 -13.79
N PRO A 8 -9.12 4.72 -12.82
CA PRO A 8 -7.69 4.70 -13.07
C PRO A 8 -7.38 3.64 -14.13
N THR A 9 -6.41 3.93 -14.99
CA THR A 9 -5.91 3.02 -16.02
C THR A 9 -4.48 2.55 -15.76
N GLU A 10 -3.88 3.02 -14.67
CA GLU A 10 -2.53 2.70 -14.24
C GLU A 10 -2.41 2.81 -12.71
N TRP A 11 -1.42 2.13 -12.12
CA TRP A 11 -1.19 2.12 -10.68
C TRP A 11 -0.98 3.53 -10.09
N GLY A 12 -0.29 4.41 -10.81
CA GLY A 12 0.01 5.76 -10.32
C GLY A 12 -1.24 6.63 -10.09
N ALA A 13 -2.33 6.35 -10.81
CA ALA A 13 -3.59 7.08 -10.71
C ALA A 13 -4.56 6.50 -9.66
N VAL A 14 -4.27 5.33 -9.10
CA VAL A 14 -5.03 4.77 -7.98
C VAL A 14 -4.79 5.66 -6.76
N THR A 15 -5.84 6.02 -6.05
CA THR A 15 -5.73 6.84 -4.83
C THR A 15 -5.34 5.98 -3.62
N LEU A 16 -4.81 6.60 -2.55
CA LEU A 16 -4.45 5.88 -1.33
C LEU A 16 -5.62 5.11 -0.72
N SER A 17 -6.82 5.70 -0.68
CA SER A 17 -8.02 5.03 -0.15
C SER A 17 -8.43 3.84 -0.99
N GLN A 18 -8.35 3.95 -2.32
CA GLN A 18 -8.60 2.84 -3.23
C GLN A 18 -7.55 1.73 -3.05
N ALA A 19 -6.27 2.08 -2.89
CA ALA A 19 -5.21 1.11 -2.66
C ALA A 19 -5.39 0.35 -1.33
N ALA A 20 -5.75 1.06 -0.26
CA ALA A 20 -6.09 0.43 1.02
C ALA A 20 -7.32 -0.47 0.90
N GLY A 21 -8.37 -0.02 0.21
CA GLY A 21 -9.56 -0.82 -0.06
C GLY A 21 -9.25 -2.09 -0.86
N LEU A 22 -8.39 -2.00 -1.90
CA LEU A 22 -7.97 -3.15 -2.69
C LEU A 22 -7.17 -4.16 -1.88
N ALA A 23 -6.30 -3.69 -0.98
CA ALA A 23 -5.54 -4.57 -0.10
C ALA A 23 -6.43 -5.28 0.94
N ALA A 24 -7.43 -4.58 1.48
CA ALA A 24 -8.38 -5.12 2.44
C ALA A 24 -9.27 -6.24 1.89
N LEU A 25 -9.46 -6.31 0.55
CA LEU A 25 -10.22 -7.40 -0.07
C LEU A 25 -9.54 -8.78 0.10
N GLY A 26 -8.22 -8.80 0.30
CA GLY A 26 -7.45 -10.02 0.53
C GLY A 26 -7.32 -10.94 -0.69
N GLU A 27 -6.68 -12.09 -0.47
CA GLU A 27 -6.47 -13.09 -1.52
C GLU A 27 -7.80 -13.76 -1.91
N GLY A 28 -8.22 -13.59 -3.17
CA GLY A 28 -9.45 -14.18 -3.71
C GLY A 28 -10.53 -13.17 -4.10
N ALA A 29 -10.24 -11.87 -3.97
CA ALA A 29 -11.09 -10.80 -4.47
C ALA A 29 -11.47 -11.00 -5.94
N THR A 30 -12.75 -10.83 -6.27
CA THR A 30 -13.21 -10.89 -7.66
C THR A 30 -12.92 -9.58 -8.39
N ILE A 31 -12.90 -9.60 -9.72
CA ILE A 31 -12.77 -8.37 -10.52
C ILE A 31 -13.92 -7.40 -10.22
N GLN A 32 -15.11 -7.91 -9.86
CA GLN A 32 -16.24 -7.09 -9.45
C GLN A 32 -15.97 -6.37 -8.13
N ASP A 33 -15.32 -7.04 -7.16
CA ASP A 33 -14.94 -6.42 -5.89
C ASP A 33 -13.90 -5.31 -6.12
N CYS A 34 -12.88 -5.58 -6.95
CA CYS A 34 -11.87 -4.58 -7.30
C CYS A 34 -12.49 -3.37 -8.02
N LEU A 35 -13.40 -3.61 -8.97
CA LEU A 35 -14.15 -2.54 -9.64
C LEU A 35 -15.02 -1.75 -8.67
N SER A 36 -15.63 -2.41 -7.69
CA SER A 36 -16.48 -1.76 -6.68
C SER A 36 -15.68 -0.76 -5.84
N VAL A 37 -14.46 -1.15 -5.44
CA VAL A 37 -13.51 -0.30 -4.72
C VAL A 37 -13.07 0.88 -5.58
N LEU A 38 -12.64 0.63 -6.82
CA LEU A 38 -12.15 1.69 -7.72
C LEU A 38 -13.24 2.67 -8.13
N ALA A 39 -14.47 2.20 -8.34
CA ALA A 39 -15.61 3.05 -8.71
C ALA A 39 -16.27 3.76 -7.50
N GLY A 40 -15.96 3.33 -6.28
CA GLY A 40 -16.63 3.79 -5.06
C GLY A 40 -18.13 3.51 -5.10
N SER A 41 -18.52 2.31 -5.53
CA SER A 41 -19.91 1.87 -5.69
C SER A 41 -20.10 0.46 -5.16
N SER A 42 -21.32 0.08 -4.75
CA SER A 42 -21.55 -1.29 -4.29
C SER A 42 -21.48 -2.30 -5.45
N PRO A 43 -21.15 -3.58 -5.20
CA PRO A 43 -21.21 -4.62 -6.22
C PRO A 43 -22.59 -4.77 -6.88
N ALA A 44 -23.67 -4.48 -6.14
CA ALA A 44 -25.04 -4.52 -6.65
C ALA A 44 -25.30 -3.42 -7.68
N ASP A 45 -24.77 -2.21 -7.46
CA ASP A 45 -24.93 -1.09 -8.38
C ASP A 45 -24.24 -1.37 -9.73
N LEU A 46 -23.09 -2.06 -9.70
CA LEU A 46 -22.38 -2.47 -10.90
C LEU A 46 -23.20 -3.41 -11.78
N LEU A 47 -24.05 -4.27 -11.21
CA LEU A 47 -24.91 -5.19 -11.97
C LEU A 47 -26.05 -4.47 -12.70
N THR A 48 -26.44 -3.27 -12.24
CA THR A 48 -27.47 -2.44 -12.89
C THR A 48 -26.92 -1.57 -14.03
N THR A 49 -25.60 -1.54 -14.18
CA THR A 49 -24.90 -0.71 -15.16
C THR A 49 -25.06 -1.26 -16.58
N ALA A 50 -25.16 -0.38 -17.58
CA ALA A 50 -25.27 -0.79 -18.97
C ALA A 50 -24.05 -1.64 -19.42
N PRO A 51 -24.23 -2.76 -20.15
CA PRO A 51 -23.15 -3.67 -20.50
C PRO A 51 -21.96 -3.02 -21.23
N LYS A 52 -22.22 -2.00 -22.07
CA LYS A 52 -21.16 -1.26 -22.78
C LYS A 52 -20.30 -0.38 -21.86
N GLN A 53 -20.86 0.10 -20.76
CA GLN A 53 -20.11 0.88 -19.77
C GLN A 53 -19.28 -0.05 -18.88
N LEU A 54 -19.85 -1.20 -18.51
CA LEU A 54 -19.15 -2.24 -17.77
C LEU A 54 -17.95 -2.80 -18.54
N SER A 55 -18.08 -3.04 -19.85
CA SER A 55 -16.96 -3.54 -20.66
C SER A 55 -15.79 -2.55 -20.75
N ARG A 56 -16.09 -1.24 -20.81
CA ARG A 56 -15.06 -0.20 -20.75
C ARG A 56 -14.40 -0.13 -19.38
N ALA A 57 -15.20 -0.20 -18.31
CA ALA A 57 -14.69 -0.20 -16.94
C ALA A 57 -13.75 -1.39 -16.69
N LEU A 58 -14.12 -2.59 -17.17
CA LEU A 58 -13.28 -3.78 -17.09
C LEU A 58 -11.94 -3.60 -17.80
N ALA A 59 -11.95 -3.00 -19.00
CA ALA A 59 -10.72 -2.73 -19.75
C ALA A 59 -9.80 -1.75 -19.01
N SER A 60 -10.36 -0.74 -18.34
CA SER A 60 -9.61 0.23 -17.54
C SER A 60 -8.90 -0.40 -16.34
N VAL A 61 -9.38 -1.53 -15.80
CA VAL A 61 -8.85 -2.14 -14.57
C VAL A 61 -7.83 -3.26 -14.86
N LEU A 62 -7.55 -3.55 -16.13
CA LEU A 62 -6.58 -4.58 -16.52
C LEU A 62 -5.17 -4.32 -15.99
N PHE A 63 -4.77 -3.08 -15.72
CA PHE A 63 -3.47 -2.76 -15.14
C PHE A 63 -3.27 -3.37 -13.73
N LEU A 64 -4.36 -3.69 -13.00
CA LEU A 64 -4.24 -4.40 -11.72
C LEU A 64 -3.62 -5.79 -11.87
N SER A 65 -3.62 -6.34 -13.10
CA SER A 65 -2.92 -7.59 -13.42
C SER A 65 -1.41 -7.43 -13.56
N GLU A 66 -0.94 -6.21 -13.74
CA GLU A 66 0.48 -5.88 -13.84
C GLU A 66 1.07 -5.66 -12.44
N PRO A 67 2.35 -6.02 -12.21
CA PRO A 67 2.99 -5.76 -10.93
C PRO A 67 3.03 -4.24 -10.65
N MET A 68 2.76 -3.87 -9.40
CA MET A 68 2.87 -2.47 -8.97
C MET A 68 4.32 -1.97 -9.20
N PRO A 69 4.52 -0.81 -9.83
CA PRO A 69 5.85 -0.28 -10.10
C PRO A 69 6.63 -0.05 -8.80
N THR A 70 7.96 -0.24 -8.88
CA THR A 70 8.86 -0.06 -7.73
C THR A 70 9.05 1.40 -7.37
N ARG A 71 9.46 1.63 -6.11
CA ARG A 71 9.59 2.94 -5.45
C ARG A 71 10.40 3.99 -6.22
N GLU A 72 11.39 3.55 -6.97
CA GLU A 72 12.30 4.40 -7.75
C GLU A 72 11.63 4.99 -9.00
N ALA A 73 10.43 4.51 -9.36
CA ALA A 73 9.72 4.96 -10.54
C ALA A 73 9.11 6.37 -10.37
N TRP A 74 8.91 6.85 -9.13
CA TRP A 74 8.18 8.09 -8.86
C TRP A 74 8.99 9.07 -8.01
N VAL A 75 8.94 10.35 -8.40
CA VAL A 75 9.66 11.45 -7.75
C VAL A 75 8.86 11.95 -6.55
N ARG A 76 9.53 12.18 -5.42
CA ARG A 76 8.91 12.75 -4.23
C ARG A 76 8.42 14.17 -4.51
N PRO A 77 7.13 14.47 -4.32
CA PRO A 77 6.63 15.84 -4.43
C PRO A 77 7.13 16.68 -3.25
N THR A 78 7.31 17.98 -3.49
CA THR A 78 7.63 18.97 -2.44
C THR A 78 6.38 19.59 -1.85
N GLU A 79 5.25 19.52 -2.56
CA GLU A 79 3.96 20.05 -2.16
C GLU A 79 2.86 19.07 -2.58
N LEU A 80 1.80 18.98 -1.78
CA LEU A 80 0.62 18.17 -2.07
C LEU A 80 -0.62 19.05 -2.06
N LEU A 81 -1.50 18.87 -3.05
CA LEU A 81 -2.82 19.48 -3.03
C LEU A 81 -3.79 18.58 -2.25
N LEU A 82 -4.20 19.04 -1.06
CA LEU A 82 -5.22 18.38 -0.24
C LEU A 82 -6.53 19.19 -0.32
N GLY A 83 -7.48 18.70 -1.11
CA GLY A 83 -8.69 19.46 -1.43
C GLY A 83 -8.36 20.71 -2.24
N GLU A 84 -8.49 21.88 -1.62
CA GLU A 84 -8.14 23.19 -2.21
C GLU A 84 -6.88 23.81 -1.58
N VAL A 85 -6.21 23.09 -0.68
CA VAL A 85 -5.06 23.60 0.08
C VAL A 85 -3.77 22.97 -0.42
N GLU A 86 -2.80 23.80 -0.82
CA GLU A 86 -1.43 23.35 -1.09
C GLU A 86 -0.68 23.21 0.23
N VAL A 87 -0.25 21.98 0.53
CA VAL A 87 0.42 21.61 1.77
C VAL A 87 1.88 21.30 1.47
N PRO A 88 2.84 22.02 2.08
CA PRO A 88 4.25 21.70 1.90
C PRO A 88 4.57 20.35 2.55
N VAL A 89 5.30 19.52 1.82
CA VAL A 89 5.83 18.26 2.33
C VAL A 89 7.09 18.56 3.13
N LEU A 90 7.19 17.99 4.33
CA LEU A 90 8.39 18.10 5.16
C LEU A 90 9.58 17.41 4.49
N ASP A 91 10.71 18.12 4.43
CA ASP A 91 11.97 17.56 3.91
C ASP A 91 12.62 16.56 4.87
N THR A 92 12.36 16.72 6.17
CA THR A 92 12.88 15.89 7.26
C THR A 92 11.78 15.58 8.29
N LEU A 93 12.00 14.53 9.10
CA LEU A 93 11.10 14.15 10.20
C LEU A 93 11.57 14.70 11.57
N GLU A 94 12.62 15.51 11.60
CA GLU A 94 13.24 15.99 12.84
C GLU A 94 12.33 16.95 13.61
N ASP A 95 11.44 17.65 12.90
CA ASP A 95 10.54 18.65 13.45
C ASP A 95 9.15 18.10 13.83
N LEU A 96 8.98 16.77 13.90
CA LEU A 96 7.73 16.18 14.36
C LEU A 96 7.48 16.52 15.84
N SER A 97 6.26 16.96 16.14
CA SER A 97 5.84 17.15 17.53
C SER A 97 5.75 15.80 18.26
N PHE A 98 5.90 15.83 19.59
CA PHE A 98 5.74 14.63 20.42
C PHE A 98 4.38 13.95 20.20
N GLY A 99 3.31 14.73 20.03
CA GLY A 99 1.96 14.20 19.76
C GLY A 99 1.91 13.43 18.44
N GLN A 100 2.53 13.95 17.36
CA GLN A 100 2.61 13.24 16.08
C GLN A 100 3.39 11.93 16.22
N ALA A 101 4.54 11.96 16.90
CA ALA A 101 5.35 10.76 17.10
C ALA A 101 4.61 9.69 17.91
N ALA A 102 3.86 10.09 18.95
CA ALA A 102 3.05 9.18 19.75
C ALA A 102 1.94 8.52 18.91
N ASP A 103 1.20 9.30 18.13
CA ASP A 103 0.10 8.80 17.30
C ASP A 103 0.59 7.94 16.13
N ILE A 104 1.74 8.27 15.52
CA ILE A 104 2.40 7.39 14.54
C ILE A 104 2.81 6.07 15.19
N GLY A 105 3.39 6.12 16.41
CA GLY A 105 3.74 4.93 17.17
C GLY A 105 2.53 4.05 17.48
N ALA A 106 1.40 4.64 17.87
CA ALA A 106 0.14 3.93 18.09
C ALA A 106 -0.38 3.31 16.78
N ALA A 107 -0.37 4.07 15.68
CA ALA A 107 -0.79 3.59 14.37
C ALA A 107 0.04 2.39 13.89
N ILE A 108 1.36 2.38 14.13
CA ILE A 108 2.22 1.23 13.80
C ILE A 108 1.82 -0.01 14.60
N GLN A 109 1.45 0.14 15.87
CA GLN A 109 1.01 -0.99 16.70
C GLN A 109 -0.35 -1.54 16.25
N GLU A 110 -1.28 -0.66 15.88
CA GLU A 110 -2.64 -1.01 15.47
C GLU A 110 -2.72 -1.55 14.04
N LEU A 111 -1.99 -0.93 13.12
CA LEU A 111 -2.10 -1.13 11.66
C LEU A 111 -0.83 -1.70 11.04
N GLY A 112 0.17 -2.11 11.83
CA GLY A 112 1.46 -2.61 11.30
C GLY A 112 1.33 -3.80 10.34
N GLN A 113 0.24 -4.57 10.44
CA GLN A 113 -0.09 -5.68 9.54
C GLN A 113 -0.88 -5.23 8.30
N ASP A 114 -1.48 -4.03 8.32
CA ASP A 114 -2.17 -3.38 7.21
C ASP A 114 -1.38 -2.15 6.77
N VAL A 115 -0.26 -2.41 6.08
CA VAL A 115 0.66 -1.37 5.60
C VAL A 115 -0.07 -0.28 4.78
N PRO A 116 -1.02 -0.61 3.89
CA PRO A 116 -1.81 0.41 3.18
C PRO A 116 -2.61 1.34 4.10
N ALA A 117 -3.32 0.81 5.10
CA ALA A 117 -4.05 1.63 6.07
C ALA A 117 -3.10 2.46 6.95
N LEU A 118 -1.98 1.86 7.38
CA LEU A 118 -0.94 2.55 8.14
C LEU A 118 -0.39 3.77 7.38
N ARG A 119 -0.08 3.60 6.08
CA ARG A 119 0.43 4.69 5.23
C ARG A 119 -0.53 5.87 5.17
N LEU A 120 -1.83 5.60 5.05
CA LEU A 120 -2.86 6.64 5.01
C LEU A 120 -2.90 7.42 6.33
N ARG A 121 -2.97 6.71 7.47
CA ARG A 121 -3.00 7.31 8.81
C ARG A 121 -1.75 8.14 9.09
N VAL A 122 -0.56 7.60 8.80
CA VAL A 122 0.72 8.28 9.04
C VAL A 122 0.86 9.53 8.18
N LEU A 123 0.47 9.47 6.90
CA LEU A 123 0.49 10.64 6.04
C LEU A 123 -0.41 11.76 6.58
N ALA A 124 -1.62 11.41 7.02
CA ALA A 124 -2.55 12.37 7.62
C ALA A 124 -1.99 13.01 8.90
N THR A 125 -1.42 12.21 9.80
CA THR A 125 -0.81 12.70 11.05
C THR A 125 0.35 13.68 10.79
N ILE A 126 1.15 13.43 9.76
CA ILE A 126 2.29 14.29 9.41
C ILE A 126 1.83 15.60 8.77
N LEU A 127 0.86 15.53 7.86
CA LEU A 127 0.40 16.70 7.09
C LEU A 127 -0.60 17.58 7.85
N GLN A 128 -1.24 17.09 8.91
CA GLN A 128 -2.30 17.80 9.63
C GLN A 128 -1.90 19.22 10.10
N PRO A 129 -0.73 19.46 10.72
CA PRO A 129 -0.35 20.80 11.15
C PRO A 129 -0.20 21.77 9.98
N ALA A 130 0.42 21.30 8.89
CA ALA A 130 0.66 22.11 7.70
C ALA A 130 -0.64 22.41 6.95
N TYR A 131 -1.58 21.45 6.88
CA TYR A 131 -2.89 21.64 6.27
C TYR A 131 -3.73 22.70 6.99
N HIS A 132 -3.79 22.68 8.33
CA HIS A 132 -4.58 23.65 9.10
C HIS A 132 -3.83 24.95 9.43
N GLY A 133 -2.51 24.99 9.25
CA GLY A 133 -1.68 26.10 9.71
C GLY A 133 -1.67 26.26 11.23
N THR A 134 -1.92 25.18 11.97
CA THR A 134 -1.96 25.17 13.45
C THR A 134 -1.02 24.12 14.02
N GLY A 135 -0.83 24.12 15.35
CA GLY A 135 -0.18 23.00 16.04
C GLY A 135 -0.93 21.68 15.82
N TYR A 136 -0.24 20.58 16.12
CA TYR A 136 -0.78 19.23 15.98
C TYR A 136 -2.01 19.01 16.86
N ASP A 137 -3.04 18.41 16.28
CA ASP A 137 -4.31 18.09 16.93
C ASP A 137 -4.85 16.75 16.41
N THR A 138 -4.84 15.73 17.27
CA THR A 138 -5.26 14.36 16.95
C THR A 138 -6.70 14.30 16.44
N ASP A 139 -7.59 15.15 16.97
CA ASP A 139 -9.02 15.12 16.60
C ASP A 139 -9.24 15.58 15.14
N LYS A 140 -8.30 16.33 14.57
CA LYS A 140 -8.35 16.80 13.19
C LYS A 140 -7.72 15.86 12.18
N VAL A 141 -6.99 14.83 12.64
CA VAL A 141 -6.31 13.88 11.75
C VAL A 141 -7.31 13.14 10.87
N ALA A 142 -8.49 12.79 11.40
CA ALA A 142 -9.51 12.07 10.64
C ALA A 142 -10.04 12.85 9.42
N GLU A 143 -10.12 14.19 9.51
CA GLU A 143 -10.49 15.05 8.39
C GLU A 143 -9.40 14.99 7.30
N VAL A 144 -8.14 15.15 7.70
CA VAL A 144 -6.99 15.13 6.79
C VAL A 144 -6.81 13.74 6.18
N GLU A 145 -7.14 12.68 6.90
CA GLU A 145 -7.09 11.30 6.41
C GLU A 145 -8.02 11.08 5.21
N ILE A 146 -9.23 11.65 5.25
CA ILE A 146 -10.17 11.60 4.13
C ILE A 146 -9.59 12.29 2.89
N LEU A 147 -8.91 13.42 3.08
CA LEU A 147 -8.27 14.18 1.99
C LEU A 147 -7.05 13.46 1.43
N CYS A 148 -6.16 12.96 2.31
CA CYS A 148 -5.03 12.11 1.95
C CYS A 148 -5.49 10.85 1.19
N GLY A 149 -6.66 10.33 1.51
CA GLY A 149 -7.26 9.18 0.82
C GLY A 149 -7.50 9.42 -0.67
N GLN A 150 -7.57 10.67 -1.13
CA GLN A 150 -7.75 11.05 -2.54
C GLN A 150 -6.42 11.25 -3.28
N VAL A 151 -5.29 11.27 -2.56
CA VAL A 151 -3.97 11.48 -3.18
C VAL A 151 -3.59 10.27 -4.03
N PRO A 152 -3.17 10.46 -5.29
CA PRO A 152 -2.71 9.38 -6.16
C PRO A 152 -1.44 8.68 -5.61
N LEU A 153 -1.32 7.37 -5.84
CA LEU A 153 -0.15 6.58 -5.40
C LEU A 153 1.17 7.13 -5.94
N ARG A 154 1.17 7.72 -7.14
CA ARG A 154 2.34 8.36 -7.74
C ARG A 154 2.96 9.43 -6.84
N GLU A 155 2.13 10.14 -6.10
CA GLU A 155 2.53 11.23 -5.21
C GLU A 155 2.69 10.73 -3.77
N ALA A 156 1.80 9.84 -3.33
CA ALA A 156 1.75 9.36 -1.96
C ALA A 156 2.80 8.31 -1.60
N LEU A 157 3.16 7.37 -2.50
CA LEU A 157 4.11 6.31 -2.16
C LEU A 157 5.51 6.85 -1.82
N PRO A 158 6.10 7.77 -2.61
CA PRO A 158 7.41 8.35 -2.27
C PRO A 158 7.43 9.02 -0.89
N LEU A 159 6.31 9.58 -0.45
CA LEU A 159 6.17 10.25 0.84
C LEU A 159 6.03 9.24 1.98
N THR A 160 5.10 8.31 1.84
CA THR A 160 4.83 7.32 2.87
C THR A 160 6.00 6.36 3.07
N ASP A 161 6.75 6.03 2.02
CA ASP A 161 8.01 5.27 2.16
C ASP A 161 9.14 6.09 2.77
N PHE A 162 9.17 7.42 2.58
CA PHE A 162 10.09 8.31 3.30
C PHE A 162 9.76 8.36 4.79
N PHE A 163 8.48 8.39 5.15
CA PHE A 163 8.02 8.44 6.54
C PHE A 163 8.05 7.08 7.26
N LEU A 164 7.86 6.00 6.50
CA LEU A 164 7.89 4.62 6.99
C LEU A 164 8.97 3.86 6.24
N PRO A 165 10.26 4.08 6.56
CA PRO A 165 11.32 3.28 5.96
C PRO A 165 11.04 1.80 6.24
N SER A 166 11.26 0.92 5.25
CA SER A 166 10.91 -0.52 5.21
C SER A 166 11.24 -1.34 6.46
N SER A 167 12.04 -0.81 7.36
CA SER A 167 12.35 -1.34 8.68
C SER A 167 11.14 -1.40 9.61
N THR A 168 10.08 -0.61 9.40
CA THR A 168 8.83 -0.71 10.19
C THR A 168 7.88 -1.81 9.69
N ALA A 169 8.08 -2.30 8.45
CA ALA A 169 7.33 -3.42 7.86
C ALA A 169 8.14 -4.73 7.82
N SER A 170 9.36 -4.72 8.35
CA SER A 170 10.17 -5.94 8.48
C SER A 170 9.88 -6.57 9.83
N ASP A 171 9.57 -7.88 9.81
CA ASP A 171 9.56 -8.79 10.97
C ASP A 171 10.85 -8.63 11.79
N ALA A 172 10.90 -7.64 12.67
CA ALA A 172 11.75 -7.68 13.84
C ALA A 172 10.87 -8.23 14.95
N PRO A 173 10.96 -9.53 15.30
CA PRO A 173 10.39 -9.99 16.55
C PRO A 173 10.92 -9.06 17.64
N THR A 174 10.00 -8.52 18.43
CA THR A 174 10.29 -7.81 19.69
C THR A 174 11.47 -8.51 20.35
N PRO A 175 12.61 -7.85 20.62
CA PRO A 175 13.76 -8.55 21.14
C PRO A 175 13.34 -9.22 22.46
N PRO A 176 13.46 -10.54 22.60
CA PRO A 176 13.21 -11.17 23.87
C PRO A 176 14.21 -10.61 24.87
N SER A 177 13.67 -10.15 26.00
CA SER A 177 14.40 -9.74 27.19
C SER A 177 15.63 -10.62 27.43
N SER A 178 16.75 -9.96 27.69
CA SER A 178 18.07 -10.48 28.05
C SER A 178 18.09 -11.88 28.67
N ASN A 179 18.89 -12.79 28.08
CA ASN A 179 19.85 -13.63 28.82
C ASN A 179 20.79 -14.45 27.90
N ALA A 180 22.10 -14.26 28.12
CA ALA A 180 23.25 -15.15 27.95
C ALA A 180 23.59 -15.82 26.58
N SER A 181 24.80 -15.52 26.08
CA SER A 181 25.58 -16.14 24.98
C SER A 181 26.14 -17.57 25.32
N PRO A 182 27.03 -18.19 24.50
CA PRO A 182 27.01 -18.57 23.06
C PRO A 182 27.49 -20.04 22.79
N SER A 183 27.32 -20.63 21.58
CA SER A 183 28.37 -21.44 20.89
C SER A 183 27.95 -22.21 19.61
N ALA A 184 28.90 -22.17 18.64
CA ALA A 184 29.38 -23.24 17.74
C ALA A 184 28.67 -23.62 16.41
N ARG A 185 29.19 -23.00 15.33
CA ARG A 185 29.72 -23.52 14.02
C ARG A 185 28.93 -24.46 13.05
N PRO A 186 29.20 -24.33 11.71
CA PRO A 186 28.42 -24.91 10.60
C PRO A 186 29.15 -26.04 9.82
N SER A 187 28.43 -26.79 8.96
CA SER A 187 28.84 -27.60 7.78
C SER A 187 27.57 -28.35 7.30
N GLU A 188 27.17 -28.56 6.04
CA GLU A 188 27.84 -28.84 4.76
C GLU A 188 26.81 -28.82 3.60
N ARG A 189 27.27 -28.79 2.33
CA ARG A 189 26.51 -28.97 1.06
C ARG A 189 26.74 -30.40 0.55
N PRO A 190 25.92 -31.01 -0.36
CA PRO A 190 26.34 -31.00 -1.78
C PRO A 190 25.27 -31.24 -2.90
N THR A 191 25.66 -30.83 -4.13
CA THR A 191 25.51 -31.43 -5.49
C THR A 191 24.17 -31.68 -6.24
N SER A 192 24.02 -30.92 -7.36
CA SER A 192 23.87 -31.32 -8.79
C SER A 192 22.83 -32.37 -9.25
N GLY A 193 21.96 -31.96 -10.19
CA GLY A 193 21.26 -32.84 -11.15
C GLY A 193 20.47 -32.05 -12.21
N SER A 194 20.54 -32.48 -13.47
CA SER A 194 20.35 -31.70 -14.71
C SER A 194 18.99 -31.82 -15.44
N SER A 195 18.63 -30.79 -16.21
CA SER A 195 18.08 -30.78 -17.60
C SER A 195 16.77 -31.53 -17.95
N ALA A 196 15.72 -30.81 -18.39
CA ALA A 196 15.24 -30.72 -19.79
C ALA A 196 13.75 -30.27 -19.94
N ARG A 197 13.48 -29.67 -21.11
CA ARG A 197 12.27 -29.00 -21.65
C ARG A 197 10.93 -29.78 -21.60
N SER A 198 9.79 -29.07 -21.46
CA SER A 198 8.83 -28.74 -22.56
C SER A 198 7.42 -28.35 -22.07
N GLY A 199 6.79 -27.38 -22.76
CA GLY A 199 5.40 -27.45 -23.26
C GLY A 199 4.18 -27.39 -22.33
N ILE A 200 3.66 -26.17 -22.13
CA ILE A 200 2.24 -25.73 -22.13
C ILE A 200 1.15 -26.69 -21.60
N ARG A 201 0.44 -26.27 -20.54
CA ARG A 201 -1.04 -26.06 -20.49
C ARG A 201 -1.45 -25.57 -19.10
N TRP A 202 -2.15 -24.43 -19.04
CA TRP A 202 -2.68 -23.87 -17.80
C TRP A 202 -4.00 -24.58 -17.43
N PRO A 203 -4.12 -25.17 -16.22
CA PRO A 203 -5.37 -25.72 -15.73
C PRO A 203 -6.11 -24.74 -14.81
N SER A 204 -7.43 -24.92 -14.72
CA SER A 204 -8.45 -24.03 -14.13
C SER A 204 -8.44 -23.85 -12.60
N TRP A 205 -7.28 -23.98 -11.94
CA TRP A 205 -7.12 -23.94 -10.48
C TRP A 205 -5.95 -23.06 -10.00
N MET A 206 -5.35 -22.25 -10.87
CA MET A 206 -4.22 -21.39 -10.50
C MET A 206 -4.69 -20.10 -9.81
N ARG A 207 -4.37 -20.04 -8.51
CA ARG A 207 -4.54 -18.90 -7.61
C ARG A 207 -3.64 -17.74 -8.01
N TRP A 208 -4.14 -16.52 -7.83
CA TRP A 208 -3.40 -15.28 -8.01
C TRP A 208 -2.22 -15.22 -7.02
N PRO A 209 -0.99 -14.89 -7.45
CA PRO A 209 0.10 -14.63 -6.52
C PRO A 209 -0.12 -13.24 -5.91
N ALA A 210 -0.31 -13.18 -4.59
CA ALA A 210 -0.29 -11.93 -3.85
C ALA A 210 0.99 -11.14 -4.18
N ALA A 211 0.80 -9.93 -4.66
CA ALA A 211 1.86 -9.02 -5.06
C ALA A 211 2.51 -8.37 -3.83
N THR A 212 3.06 -9.17 -2.92
CA THR A 212 4.06 -8.75 -1.92
C THR A 212 4.76 -9.99 -1.36
N ARG A 213 5.69 -10.56 -2.12
CA ARG A 213 6.78 -11.37 -1.57
C ARG A 213 8.05 -11.12 -2.38
N PRO A 214 9.08 -10.47 -1.81
CA PRO A 214 10.43 -10.71 -2.28
C PRO A 214 10.74 -12.18 -1.99
N ALA A 215 11.31 -12.88 -2.96
CA ALA A 215 11.81 -14.23 -2.78
C ALA A 215 12.93 -14.24 -1.72
N GLY A 216 12.53 -14.52 -0.48
CA GLY A 216 13.42 -14.77 0.65
C GLY A 216 13.74 -16.25 0.73
N THR A 217 14.87 -16.62 0.12
CA THR A 217 15.85 -17.59 0.61
C THR A 217 15.35 -18.69 1.57
N THR A 218 15.30 -19.91 1.05
CA THR A 218 15.36 -21.16 1.83
C THR A 218 16.54 -21.11 2.79
N SER A 219 16.26 -21.06 4.10
CA SER A 219 17.19 -21.53 5.12
C SER A 219 16.75 -22.92 5.56
N THR A 220 17.63 -23.89 5.34
CA THR A 220 17.51 -25.29 5.74
C THR A 220 17.46 -25.46 7.25
N SER A 221 16.57 -26.33 7.73
CA SER A 221 16.76 -27.23 8.87
C SER A 221 15.91 -28.48 8.61
#